data_AF-A0A0F7EJN9-F1
#
_entry.id   AF-A0A0F7EJN9-F1
#
_cell.length_a   1.000
_cell.length_b   1.000
_cell.length_c   1.000
_cell.angle_alpha   90.00
_cell.angle_beta   90.00
_cell.angle_gamma   90.00
#
_symmetry.space_group_name_H-M   'P 1'
#
loop_
_entity.id
_entity.type
_entity.pdbx_description
1 polymer ?
#
loop_
_entity_poly.entity_id
_entity_poly.type
_entity_poly.pdbx_seq_one_letter_code
_entity_poly.pdbx_strand_id
1 'polypeptide(L)'
;MLSATKPFIKLHKYDEHLVADIEALNSSGYAKDDIYVLKWNPDKNHSNQRDNFYKYSTHFEKAKGHIDSKANFFDNGGKELRSKLEHIGLTKDEASALVRELEETDKTCILAVHDLKDNIIEMNTQYNQ
;
A
#
# COMPACT_ATOMS: atom_id res chain seq x y z
N MET A 1 2.65 -27.21 8.79
CA MET A 1 1.69 -26.71 7.78
C MET A 1 1.72 -25.20 7.88
N LEU A 2 2.31 -24.51 6.91
CA LEU A 2 2.22 -23.05 6.84
C LEU A 2 0.82 -22.75 6.32
N SER A 3 -0.10 -22.36 7.21
CA SER A 3 -1.35 -21.75 6.79
C SER A 3 -0.96 -20.44 6.13
N ALA A 4 -0.99 -20.36 4.80
CA ALA A 4 -0.68 -19.13 4.09
C ALA A 4 -1.82 -18.15 4.35
N THR A 5 -1.73 -17.38 5.43
CA THR A 5 -2.65 -16.27 5.71
C THR A 5 -2.56 -15.32 4.52
N LYS A 6 -3.70 -14.98 3.92
CA LYS A 6 -3.70 -14.00 2.83
C LYS A 6 -3.21 -12.66 3.37
N PRO A 7 -2.33 -11.95 2.63
CA PRO A 7 -1.89 -10.64 3.05
C PRO A 7 -3.08 -9.67 3.11
N PHE A 8 -3.11 -8.83 4.13
CA PHE A 8 -4.03 -7.71 4.19
C PHE A 8 -3.61 -6.64 3.20
N ILE A 9 -4.58 -6.04 2.51
CA ILE A 9 -4.36 -5.04 1.47
C ILE A 9 -5.31 -3.86 1.68
N LYS A 10 -4.79 -2.63 1.64
CA LYS A 10 -5.58 -1.40 1.68
C LYS A 10 -5.03 -0.36 0.70
N LEU A 11 -5.91 0.22 -0.12
CA LEU A 11 -5.52 1.25 -1.09
C LEU A 11 -5.70 2.66 -0.50
N HIS A 12 -4.66 3.47 -0.65
CA HIS A 12 -4.62 4.85 -0.16
C HIS A 12 -4.49 5.85 -1.30
N LYS A 13 -5.14 7.00 -1.12
CA LYS A 13 -5.00 8.19 -1.96
C LYS A 13 -4.10 9.26 -1.32
N TYR A 14 -4.19 9.39 0.00
CA TYR A 14 -3.50 10.43 0.76
C TYR A 14 -2.52 9.81 1.75
N ASP A 15 -1.32 10.38 1.82
CA ASP A 15 -0.24 9.87 2.66
C ASP A 15 -0.56 9.98 4.16
N GLU A 16 -1.41 10.92 4.57
CA GLU A 16 -1.81 11.10 5.98
C GLU A 16 -2.55 9.87 6.54
N HIS A 17 -3.50 9.32 5.77
CA HIS A 17 -4.23 8.11 6.16
C HIS A 17 -3.32 6.88 6.16
N LEU A 18 -2.35 6.86 5.23
CA LEU A 18 -1.35 5.78 5.17
C LEU A 18 -0.45 5.79 6.42
N VAL A 19 0.04 6.96 6.83
CA VAL A 19 0.85 7.10 8.05
C VAL A 19 0.06 6.64 9.28
N ALA A 20 -1.20 7.09 9.41
CA ALA A 20 -2.05 6.70 10.54
C ALA A 20 -2.25 5.18 10.61
N ASP A 21 -2.51 4.52 9.48
CA ASP A 21 -2.69 3.07 9.44
C ASP A 21 -1.38 2.33 9.77
N ILE A 22 -0.22 2.80 9.29
CA ILE A 22 1.08 2.22 9.64
C ILE A 22 1.37 2.38 11.13
N GLU A 23 1.03 3.52 11.73
CA GLU A 23 1.16 3.74 13.17
C GLU A 23 0.25 2.83 13.98
N ALA A 24 -0.99 2.63 13.53
CA ALA A 24 -1.89 1.67 14.14
C ALA A 24 -1.32 0.25 14.09
N LEU A 25 -0.80 -0.17 12.93
CA LEU A 25 -0.18 -1.48 12.76
C LEU A 25 1.05 -1.66 13.67
N ASN A 26 1.96 -0.68 13.70
CA ASN A 26 3.11 -0.70 14.60
C ASN A 26 2.68 -0.75 16.08
N SER A 27 1.70 0.06 16.48
CA SER A 27 1.15 0.06 17.86
C SER A 27 0.49 -1.27 18.23
N SER A 28 0.00 -2.00 17.23
CA SER A 28 -0.60 -3.32 17.39
C SER A 28 0.43 -4.46 17.34
N GLY A 29 1.72 -4.13 17.20
CA GLY A 29 2.83 -5.08 17.29
C GLY A 29 3.27 -5.69 15.95
N TYR A 30 2.96 -5.07 14.82
CA TYR A 30 3.60 -5.39 13.54
C TYR A 30 4.98 -4.73 13.46
N ALA A 31 5.98 -5.50 13.03
CA ALA A 31 7.29 -4.94 12.76
C ALA A 31 7.30 -4.27 11.39
N LYS A 32 8.26 -3.36 11.18
CA LYS A 32 8.50 -2.75 9.87
C LYS A 32 8.63 -3.78 8.74
N ASP A 33 9.26 -4.93 9.02
CA ASP A 33 9.46 -6.00 8.03
C ASP A 33 8.16 -6.70 7.60
N ASP A 34 7.11 -6.59 8.40
CA ASP A 34 5.79 -7.14 8.11
C ASP A 34 4.90 -6.17 7.30
N ILE A 35 5.27 -4.88 7.25
CA ILE A 35 4.49 -3.81 6.65
C ILE A 35 5.13 -3.36 5.34
N TYR A 36 4.38 -3.44 4.26
CA TYR A 36 4.81 -3.08 2.91
C TYR A 36 3.98 -1.92 2.40
N VAL A 37 4.66 -0.88 1.90
CA VAL A 37 4.05 0.25 1.23
C VAL A 37 4.52 0.26 -0.21
N LEU A 38 3.59 0.04 -1.12
CA LEU A 38 3.85 -0.02 -2.55
C LEU A 38 3.20 1.18 -3.21
N LYS A 39 4.01 2.14 -3.68
CA LYS A 39 3.51 3.34 -4.34
C LYS A 39 3.42 3.13 -5.85
N TRP A 40 2.30 3.55 -6.42
CA TRP A 40 2.13 3.65 -7.86
C TRP A 40 2.76 4.94 -8.36
N ASN A 41 3.71 4.81 -9.28
CA ASN A 41 4.30 5.94 -9.99
C ASN A 41 3.90 5.90 -11.47
N PRO A 42 2.93 6.71 -11.90
CA PRO A 42 2.47 6.71 -13.29
C PRO A 42 3.56 7.18 -14.27
N ASP A 43 4.54 7.98 -13.83
CA ASP A 43 5.62 8.50 -14.69
C ASP A 43 6.59 7.40 -15.18
N LYS A 44 6.81 6.34 -14.40
CA LYS A 44 7.75 5.27 -14.76
C LYS A 44 7.20 4.26 -15.77
N ASN A 45 5.89 4.32 -16.07
CA ASN A 45 5.19 3.44 -16.99
C ASN A 45 4.27 4.29 -17.88
N HIS A 46 4.86 5.01 -18.84
CA HIS A 46 4.11 5.78 -19.82
C HIS A 46 2.94 4.99 -20.43
N SER A 47 1.71 5.49 -20.27
CA SER A 47 0.65 5.50 -21.31
C SER A 47 -0.63 6.27 -20.92
N ASN A 48 -0.93 6.48 -19.63
CA ASN A 48 -2.13 7.26 -19.27
C ASN A 48 -1.76 8.51 -18.47
N GLN A 49 -1.43 9.56 -19.21
CA GLN A 49 -1.43 10.93 -18.69
C GLN A 49 -2.83 11.25 -18.16
N ARG A 50 -3.01 11.20 -16.84
CA ARG A 50 -4.09 11.94 -16.19
C ARG A 50 -3.55 13.33 -15.94
N ASP A 51 -3.98 14.28 -16.75
CA ASP A 51 -3.64 15.72 -16.73
C ASP A 51 -3.86 16.48 -15.40
N ASN A 52 -3.94 15.79 -14.26
CA ASN A 52 -4.14 16.36 -12.92
C ASN A 52 -3.10 15.73 -11.98
N PHE A 53 -1.90 16.29 -11.86
CA PHE A 53 -1.70 17.45 -10.99
C PHE A 53 -2.31 17.28 -9.58
N TYR A 54 -2.09 16.14 -8.92
CA TYR A 54 -1.90 16.18 -7.45
C TYR A 54 -0.41 16.38 -7.18
N LYS A 55 0.07 17.54 -7.64
CA LYS A 55 1.07 18.40 -7.00
C LYS A 55 1.76 17.66 -5.86
N TYR A 56 2.91 17.01 -6.15
CA TYR A 56 3.77 16.34 -5.18
C TYR A 56 3.83 17.23 -3.94
N SER A 57 3.03 16.86 -2.95
CA SER A 57 2.77 17.71 -1.80
C SER A 57 4.10 17.79 -1.07
N THR A 58 4.55 18.96 -0.65
CA THR A 58 5.75 19.08 0.21
C THR A 58 5.64 18.26 1.50
N HIS A 59 4.43 17.77 1.82
CA HIS A 59 4.16 16.76 2.83
C HIS A 59 4.64 15.35 2.46
N PHE A 60 4.71 14.99 1.18
CA PHE A 60 5.14 13.67 0.70
C PHE A 60 6.59 13.36 1.07
N GLU A 61 7.53 14.30 0.91
CA GLU A 61 8.94 14.02 1.26
C GLU A 61 9.11 13.78 2.76
N LYS A 62 8.40 14.56 3.59
CA LYS A 62 8.37 14.37 5.05
C LYS A 62 7.68 13.06 5.44
N ALA A 63 6.54 12.76 4.82
CA ALA A 63 5.79 11.52 5.04
C ALA A 63 6.60 10.30 4.59
N LYS A 64 7.30 10.38 3.47
CA LYS A 64 8.16 9.32 2.94
C LYS A 64 9.26 8.97 3.95
N GLY A 65 10.01 9.94 4.46
CA GLY A 65 11.04 9.67 5.47
C GLY A 65 10.47 9.02 6.73
N HIS A 66 9.26 9.40 7.12
CA HIS A 66 8.54 8.81 8.24
C HIS A 66 8.03 7.39 7.94
N ILE A 67 7.48 7.15 6.76
CA ILE A 67 7.00 5.83 6.31
C ILE A 67 8.17 4.85 6.16
N ASP A 68 9.27 5.27 5.53
CA ASP A 68 10.47 4.46 5.33
C ASP A 68 11.09 4.04 6.68
N SER A 69 10.86 4.80 7.75
CA SER A 69 11.28 4.44 9.11
C SER A 69 10.40 3.38 9.78
N LYS A 70 9.14 3.22 9.32
CA LYS A 70 8.10 2.37 9.95
C LYS A 70 7.64 1.19 9.09
N ALA A 71 7.93 1.18 7.79
CA ALA A 71 7.50 0.17 6.82
C ALA A 71 8.52 0.03 5.67
N ASN A 72 8.40 -1.06 4.91
CA ASN A 72 9.15 -1.25 3.67
C ASN A 72 8.49 -0.50 2.51
N PHE A 73 9.16 0.54 2.00
CA PHE A 73 8.62 1.41 0.96
C PHE A 73 9.23 1.12 -0.41
N PHE A 74 8.38 1.09 -1.45
CA PHE A 74 8.80 0.88 -2.83
C PHE A 74 8.04 1.81 -3.79
N ASP A 75 8.77 2.47 -4.69
CA ASP A 75 8.22 3.40 -5.70
C ASP A 75 8.53 2.93 -7.11
N ASN A 76 7.62 2.19 -7.75
CA ASN A 76 7.88 1.55 -9.04
C ASN A 76 6.64 1.44 -9.95
N GLY A 77 6.90 1.21 -11.25
CA GLY A 77 5.85 1.00 -12.25
C GLY A 77 5.15 -0.36 -12.14
N GLY A 78 4.05 -0.52 -12.88
CA GLY A 78 3.10 -1.64 -12.77
C GLY A 78 3.64 -3.05 -12.92
N LYS A 79 4.66 -3.28 -13.75
CA LYS A 79 5.26 -4.63 -13.87
C LYS A 79 5.94 -5.03 -12.56
N GLU A 80 6.69 -4.11 -11.97
CA GLU A 80 7.41 -4.37 -10.72
C GLU A 80 6.46 -4.38 -9.53
N LEU A 81 5.43 -3.53 -9.55
CA LEU A 81 4.37 -3.53 -8.55
C LEU A 81 3.64 -4.89 -8.48
N ARG A 82 3.25 -5.46 -9.63
CA ARG A 82 2.65 -6.81 -9.70
C ARG A 82 3.59 -7.87 -9.13
N SER A 83 4.86 -7.84 -9.52
CA SER A 83 5.86 -8.80 -9.03
C SER A 83 6.04 -8.75 -7.51
N LYS A 84 5.97 -7.55 -6.90
CA LYS A 84 6.04 -7.41 -5.43
C LYS A 84 4.79 -7.92 -4.74
N LEU A 85 3.62 -7.63 -5.29
CA LEU A 85 2.34 -8.15 -4.78
C LEU A 85 2.32 -9.69 -4.81
N GLU A 86 2.83 -10.30 -5.88
CA GLU A 86 2.98 -11.75 -5.97
C GLU A 86 3.97 -12.28 -4.91
N HIS A 87 5.08 -11.59 -4.69
CA HIS A 87 6.09 -11.99 -3.70
C HIS A 87 5.56 -11.98 -2.26
N ILE A 88 4.65 -11.05 -1.94
CA ILE A 88 4.03 -10.98 -0.60
C ILE A 88 2.85 -11.93 -0.42
N GLY A 89 2.52 -12.74 -1.42
CA GLY A 89 1.55 -13.84 -1.32
C GLY A 89 0.26 -13.67 -2.12
N LEU A 90 0.14 -12.66 -2.99
CA LEU A 90 -1.00 -12.54 -3.89
C LEU A 90 -0.84 -13.44 -5.11
N THR A 91 -1.95 -13.90 -5.67
CA THR A 91 -1.96 -14.51 -6.99
C THR A 91 -1.73 -13.46 -8.08
N LYS A 92 -1.33 -13.91 -9.27
CA LYS A 92 -1.13 -13.06 -10.45
C LYS A 92 -2.38 -12.26 -10.82
N ASP A 93 -3.56 -12.88 -10.71
CA ASP A 93 -4.84 -12.23 -10.99
C ASP A 93 -5.19 -11.16 -9.95
N GLU A 94 -5.01 -11.46 -8.65
CA GLU A 94 -5.22 -10.48 -7.56
C GLU A 94 -4.25 -9.30 -7.69
N ALA A 95 -2.96 -9.56 -7.93
CA ALA A 95 -1.96 -8.53 -8.16
C ALA A 95 -2.30 -7.66 -9.38
N SER A 96 -2.76 -8.28 -10.49
CA SER A 96 -3.15 -7.55 -11.70
C SER A 96 -4.39 -6.70 -11.47
N ALA A 97 -5.38 -7.19 -10.73
CA ALA A 97 -6.58 -6.45 -10.37
C ALA A 97 -6.26 -5.21 -9.53
N LEU A 98 -5.38 -5.33 -8.53
CA LEU A 98 -4.97 -4.19 -7.70
C LEU A 98 -4.20 -3.13 -8.47
N VAL A 99 -3.28 -3.55 -9.36
CA VAL A 99 -2.56 -2.59 -10.21
C VAL A 99 -3.52 -1.91 -11.17
N ARG A 100 -4.48 -2.64 -11.74
CA ARG A 100 -5.53 -2.06 -12.57
C ARG A 100 -6.38 -1.07 -11.79
N GLU A 101 -6.73 -1.38 -10.54
CA GLU A 101 -7.47 -0.46 -9.67
C GLU A 101 -6.70 0.85 -9.44
N LEU A 102 -5.39 0.79 -9.21
CA LEU A 102 -4.54 1.98 -9.11
C LEU A 102 -4.48 2.78 -10.43
N GLU A 103 -4.48 2.11 -11.58
CA GLU A 103 -4.49 2.75 -12.90
C GLU A 103 -5.85 3.40 -13.22
N GLU A 104 -6.95 2.80 -12.77
CA GLU A 104 -8.33 3.21 -13.05
C GLU A 104 -8.91 4.18 -12.00
N THR A 105 -8.32 4.28 -10.81
CA THR A 105 -8.79 5.17 -9.72
C THR A 105 -7.83 6.33 -9.45
N ASP A 106 -8.12 7.12 -8.42
CA ASP A 106 -7.25 8.19 -7.91
C ASP A 106 -6.36 7.73 -6.74
N LYS A 107 -6.30 6.42 -6.48
CA LYS A 107 -5.44 5.81 -5.47
C LYS A 107 -3.98 5.85 -5.93
N THR A 108 -3.07 6.09 -5.00
CA THR A 108 -1.65 6.28 -5.31
C THR A 108 -0.75 5.24 -4.64
N CYS A 109 -1.25 4.48 -3.68
CA CYS A 109 -0.46 3.50 -2.95
C CYS A 109 -1.29 2.33 -2.40
N ILE A 110 -0.61 1.21 -2.20
CA ILE A 110 -1.11 0.01 -1.54
C ILE A 110 -0.32 -0.16 -0.23
N LEU A 111 -1.04 -0.27 0.87
CA LEU A 111 -0.54 -0.79 2.14
C LEU A 111 -0.80 -2.30 2.16
N ALA A 112 0.23 -3.10 2.42
CA ALA A 112 0.12 -4.54 2.51
C ALA A 112 0.80 -5.09 3.76
N VAL A 113 0.18 -6.10 4.40
CA VAL A 113 0.73 -6.78 5.58
C VAL A 113 0.69 -8.28 5.32
N HIS A 114 1.85 -8.95 5.42
CA HIS A 114 2.01 -10.34 4.95
C HIS A 114 1.17 -11.36 5.73
N ASP A 115 1.13 -11.25 7.06
CA ASP A 115 0.39 -12.16 7.93
C ASP A 115 -0.44 -11.33 8.90
N LEU A 116 -1.72 -11.13 8.59
CA LEU A 116 -2.60 -10.40 9.47
C LEU A 116 -2.89 -11.28 10.70
N LYS A 117 -2.23 -10.98 11.81
CA LYS A 117 -2.54 -11.58 13.12
C LYS A 117 -4.02 -11.32 13.42
N ASP A 118 -4.78 -12.38 13.67
CA ASP A 118 -6.26 -12.39 13.82
C ASP A 118 -6.85 -11.36 14.82
N ASN A 119 -6.02 -10.75 15.67
CA ASN A 119 -6.44 -9.85 16.74
C ASN A 119 -6.71 -8.39 16.31
N ILE A 120 -6.69 -8.05 15.01
CA ILE A 120 -6.67 -6.64 14.53
C ILE A 120 -7.75 -6.39 13.45
N ILE A 121 -8.88 -7.10 13.50
CA ILE A 121 -9.99 -6.92 12.54
C ILE A 121 -10.97 -5.81 12.99
N GLU A 122 -10.86 -5.27 14.21
CA GLU A 122 -11.83 -4.28 14.72
C GLU A 122 -11.63 -2.83 14.26
N MET A 123 -10.52 -2.47 13.59
CA MET A 123 -10.23 -1.05 13.28
C MET A 123 -10.93 -0.45 12.05
N ASN A 124 -11.55 -1.22 11.15
CA ASN A 124 -12.14 -0.67 9.92
C ASN A 124 -13.68 -0.62 9.88
N THR A 125 -14.40 -1.06 10.92
CA THR A 125 -15.87 -1.04 10.91
C THR A 125 -16.49 0.28 11.40
N GLN A 126 -15.68 1.24 11.88
CA GLN A 126 -16.20 2.49 12.49
C GLN A 126 -16.20 3.74 11.60
N TYR A 127 -15.64 3.70 10.37
CA TYR A 127 -15.63 4.90 9.49
C TYR A 127 -16.84 5.03 8.56
N ASN A 128 -17.94 4.31 8.85
CA ASN A 128 -19.17 4.34 8.06
C ASN A 128 -20.41 4.71 8.91
N GLN A 129 -20.30 5.75 9.73
CA GLN A 129 -21.46 6.45 10.31
C GLN A 129 -21.36 7.96 10.04
#